data_AF-A0A2A3MNA6-F1
#
_entry.id   AF-A0A2A3MNA6-F1
#
_cell.length_a   1.000
_cell.length_b   1.000
_cell.length_c   1.000
_cell.angle_alpha   90.00
_cell.angle_beta   90.00
_cell.angle_gamma   90.00
#
_symmetry.space_group_name_H-M   'P 1'
#
loop_
_entity.id
_entity.type
_entity.pdbx_description
1 polymer ?
#
loop_
_entity_poly.entity_id
_entity_poly.type
_entity_poly.pdbx_seq_one_letter_code
_entity_poly.pdbx_strand_id
1 'polypeptide(L)'
;MGRKSTLNSLPANVSAELLHRYFEQPSLTIDDHHSWLADQGYEHSRSSLHRYLLGKSESPEAQEISEDRLIRMRCLEVASSVYNGSDQAGLIDFSESLFSYVRYGKTQS
;
A
#
# COMPACT_ATOMS: atom_id res chain seq x y z
N MET A 1 -11.93 -28.77 -10.26
CA MET A 1 -11.31 -27.78 -11.17
C MET A 1 -11.66 -26.40 -10.66
N GLY A 2 -10.69 -25.65 -10.13
CA GLY A 2 -10.94 -24.33 -9.52
C GLY A 2 -11.29 -23.30 -10.60
N ARG A 3 -12.50 -22.73 -10.54
CA ARG A 3 -12.89 -21.60 -11.39
C ARG A 3 -11.88 -20.47 -11.18
N LYS A 4 -11.15 -20.09 -12.23
CA LYS A 4 -10.30 -18.89 -12.22
C LYS A 4 -11.19 -17.72 -11.82
N SER A 5 -10.86 -17.07 -10.70
CA SER A 5 -11.63 -15.94 -10.19
C SER A 5 -11.66 -14.87 -11.28
N THR A 6 -12.85 -14.38 -11.67
CA THR A 6 -13.03 -13.35 -12.71
C THR A 6 -12.35 -12.02 -12.35
N LEU A 7 -11.91 -11.87 -11.10
CA LEU A 7 -11.08 -10.77 -10.63
C LEU A 7 -9.65 -10.79 -11.19
N ASN A 8 -9.13 -11.96 -11.58
CA ASN A 8 -7.83 -12.07 -12.24
C ASN A 8 -7.89 -11.66 -13.72
N SER A 9 -9.09 -11.51 -14.28
CA SER A 9 -9.31 -11.02 -15.65
C SER A 9 -9.69 -9.54 -15.70
N LEU A 10 -9.68 -8.83 -14.56
CA LEU A 10 -9.87 -7.39 -14.56
C LEU A 10 -8.75 -6.71 -15.36
N PRO A 11 -9.05 -5.65 -16.12
CA PRO A 11 -8.03 -4.80 -16.70
C PRO A 11 -7.05 -4.30 -15.64
N ALA A 12 -5.78 -4.19 -16.01
CA ALA A 12 -4.70 -3.83 -15.08
C ALA A 12 -4.92 -2.48 -14.39
N ASN A 13 -5.56 -1.53 -15.07
CA ASN A 13 -5.93 -0.24 -14.49
C ASN A 13 -7.00 -0.38 -13.39
N VAL A 14 -8.03 -1.20 -13.62
CA VAL A 14 -9.12 -1.42 -12.65
C VAL A 14 -8.61 -2.19 -11.43
N SER A 15 -7.76 -3.20 -11.64
CA SER A 15 -7.17 -3.95 -10.54
C SER A 15 -6.19 -3.12 -9.70
N ALA A 16 -5.37 -2.29 -10.34
CA ALA A 16 -4.48 -1.36 -9.63
C ALA A 16 -5.27 -0.35 -8.79
N GLU A 17 -6.34 0.23 -9.35
CA GLU A 17 -7.16 1.20 -8.64
C GLU A 17 -7.96 0.55 -7.50
N LEU A 18 -8.46 -0.67 -7.69
CA LEU A 18 -9.09 -1.45 -6.62
C LEU A 18 -8.14 -1.65 -5.43
N LEU A 19 -6.89 -2.05 -5.71
CA LEU A 19 -5.88 -2.24 -4.66
C LEU A 19 -5.50 -0.92 -4.01
N HIS A 20 -5.32 0.15 -4.78
CA HIS A 20 -5.06 1.48 -4.25
C HIS A 20 -6.17 1.92 -3.29
N ARG A 21 -7.44 1.78 -3.69
CA ARG A 21 -8.59 2.07 -2.82
C ARG A 21 -8.57 1.22 -1.55
N TYR A 22 -8.26 -0.08 -1.66
CA TYR A 22 -8.22 -0.99 -0.53
C TYR A 22 -7.10 -0.65 0.49
N PHE A 23 -5.93 -0.23 0.03
CA PHE A 23 -4.80 0.10 0.90
C PHE A 23 -4.86 1.54 1.45
N GLU A 24 -5.32 2.51 0.67
CA GLU A 24 -5.33 3.92 1.08
C GLU A 24 -6.63 4.34 1.80
N GLN A 25 -7.72 3.57 1.67
CA GLN A 25 -9.01 3.92 2.28
C GLN A 25 -9.48 2.81 3.23
N PRO A 26 -8.81 2.60 4.39
CA PRO A 26 -9.14 1.53 5.33
C PRO A 26 -10.53 1.66 5.98
N SER A 27 -11.19 2.83 5.83
CA SER A 27 -12.57 3.04 6.25
C SER A 27 -13.60 2.38 5.33
N LEU A 28 -13.22 2.02 4.10
CA LEU A 28 -14.11 1.35 3.17
C LEU A 28 -14.24 -0.13 3.52
N THR A 29 -15.47 -0.62 3.46
CA THR A 29 -15.78 -2.04 3.63
C THR A 29 -15.62 -2.79 2.31
N ILE A 30 -15.57 -4.12 2.40
CA ILE A 30 -15.61 -4.99 1.22
C ILE A 30 -16.86 -4.75 0.37
N ASP A 31 -17.97 -4.35 1.00
CA ASP A 31 -19.22 -4.06 0.29
C ASP A 31 -19.14 -2.75 -0.49
N ASP A 32 -18.36 -1.78 -0.02
CA ASP A 32 -18.09 -0.54 -0.76
C ASP A 32 -17.20 -0.81 -1.98
N HIS A 33 -16.16 -1.64 -1.83
CA HIS A 33 -15.32 -2.05 -2.94
C HIS A 33 -16.09 -2.91 -3.97
N HIS A 34 -17.02 -3.74 -3.49
CA HIS A 34 -17.89 -4.54 -4.33
C HIS A 34 -18.84 -3.67 -5.13
N SER A 35 -19.46 -2.68 -4.48
CA SER A 35 -20.34 -1.71 -5.15
C SER A 35 -19.59 -0.88 -6.19
N TRP A 36 -18.37 -0.43 -5.86
CA TRP A 36 -17.52 0.30 -6.81
C TRP A 36 -17.18 -0.54 -8.05
N LEU A 37 -16.86 -1.83 -7.89
CA LEU A 37 -16.62 -2.72 -9.04
C LEU A 37 -17.88 -2.90 -9.90
N ALA A 38 -19.05 -3.00 -9.27
CA ALA A 38 -20.32 -3.08 -9.97
C ALA A 38 -20.61 -1.81 -10.78
N ASP A 39 -20.31 -0.62 -10.23
CA ASP A 39 -20.44 0.66 -10.94
C ASP A 39 -19.51 0.77 -12.16
N GLN A 40 -18.35 0.09 -12.12
CA GLN A 40 -17.43 -0.03 -13.26
C GLN A 40 -17.85 -1.10 -14.28
N GLY A 41 -18.98 -1.79 -14.05
CA GLY A 41 -19.52 -2.83 -14.95
C GLY A 41 -18.96 -4.23 -14.70
N TYR A 42 -18.31 -4.46 -13.55
CA TYR A 42 -17.69 -5.74 -13.20
C TYR A 42 -18.45 -6.46 -12.08
N GLU A 43 -19.19 -7.51 -12.45
CA GLU A 43 -19.91 -8.34 -11.48
C GLU A 43 -19.02 -9.47 -10.93
N HIS A 44 -18.86 -9.47 -9.60
CA HIS A 44 -18.15 -10.50 -8.86
C HIS A 44 -18.90 -10.86 -7.59
N SER A 45 -18.59 -12.00 -6.97
CA SER A 45 -19.12 -12.28 -5.64
C SER A 45 -18.27 -11.62 -4.56
N ARG A 46 -18.92 -11.12 -3.50
CA ARG A 46 -18.27 -10.57 -2.30
C ARG A 46 -17.17 -11.47 -1.76
N SER A 47 -17.43 -12.78 -1.67
CA SER A 47 -16.48 -13.78 -1.18
C SER A 47 -15.25 -13.94 -2.08
N SER A 48 -15.41 -13.76 -3.39
CA SER A 48 -14.29 -13.79 -4.33
C SER A 48 -13.46 -12.51 -4.23
N LEU A 49 -14.11 -11.35 -4.06
CA LEU A 49 -13.44 -10.07 -3.84
C LEU A 49 -12.62 -10.09 -2.55
N HIS A 50 -13.23 -10.54 -1.46
CA HIS A 50 -12.56 -10.66 -0.17
C HIS A 50 -11.30 -11.53 -0.23
N ARG A 51 -11.41 -12.74 -0.83
CA ARG A 51 -10.25 -13.63 -1.01
C ARG A 51 -9.17 -13.03 -1.90
N TYR A 52 -9.56 -12.29 -2.94
CA TYR A 52 -8.63 -11.63 -3.84
C TYR A 52 -7.84 -10.53 -3.12
N LEU A 53 -8.54 -9.66 -2.38
CA LEU A 53 -7.92 -8.57 -1.62
C LEU A 53 -7.01 -9.11 -0.52
N LEU A 54 -7.46 -10.13 0.24
CA LEU A 54 -6.62 -10.79 1.24
C LEU A 54 -5.34 -11.39 0.65
N GLY A 55 -5.47 -12.14 -0.46
CA GLY A 55 -4.30 -12.71 -1.13
C GLY A 55 -3.36 -11.67 -1.72
N LYS A 56 -3.82 -10.43 -1.93
CA LYS A 56 -2.98 -9.30 -2.38
C LYS A 56 -2.37 -8.53 -1.22
N SER A 57 -3.03 -8.41 -0.07
CA SER A 57 -2.41 -7.86 1.15
C SER A 57 -1.36 -8.76 1.76
N GLU A 58 -1.46 -10.08 1.55
CA GLU A 58 -0.47 -11.05 1.99
C GLU A 58 0.69 -11.19 0.99
N SER A 59 0.70 -10.45 -0.13
CA SER A 59 1.80 -10.53 -1.07
C SER A 59 3.05 -9.85 -0.49
N PRO A 60 4.26 -10.38 -0.79
CA PRO A 60 5.51 -9.79 -0.35
C PRO A 60 5.63 -8.32 -0.75
N GLU A 61 5.13 -7.94 -1.93
CA GLU A 61 5.17 -6.54 -2.39
C GLU A 61 4.28 -5.64 -1.52
N ALA A 62 3.09 -6.10 -1.11
CA ALA A 62 2.21 -5.33 -0.24
C ALA A 62 2.79 -5.20 1.19
N GLN A 63 3.46 -6.24 1.68
CA GLN A 63 4.18 -6.22 2.95
C GLN A 63 5.36 -5.24 2.90
N GLU A 64 6.14 -5.25 1.80
CA GLU A 64 7.27 -4.35 1.60
C GLU A 64 6.83 -2.88 1.53
N ILE A 65 5.74 -2.57 0.82
CA ILE A 65 5.18 -1.21 0.76
C ILE A 65 4.73 -0.73 2.15
N SER A 66 4.12 -1.62 2.94
CA SER A 66 3.67 -1.32 4.30
C SER A 66 4.85 -1.08 5.25
N GLU A 67 5.88 -1.91 5.18
CA GLU A 67 7.10 -1.78 5.97
C GLU A 67 7.86 -0.49 5.63
N ASP A 68 8.04 -0.19 4.34
CA ASP A 68 8.67 1.04 3.87
C ASP A 68 7.91 2.28 4.38
N ARG A 69 6.57 2.26 4.37
CA ARG A 69 5.75 3.36 4.90
C ARG A 69 5.96 3.54 6.40
N LEU A 70 6.00 2.45 7.16
CA LEU A 70 6.27 2.49 8.61
C LEU A 70 7.66 3.05 8.90
N ILE A 71 8.69 2.57 8.19
CA ILE A 71 10.07 3.04 8.37
C ILE A 71 10.16 4.53 8.01
N ARG A 72 9.58 4.98 6.89
CA ARG A 72 9.55 6.41 6.53
C ARG A 72 8.93 7.26 7.64
N MET A 73 7.79 6.85 8.21
CA MET A 73 7.18 7.59 9.32
C MET A 73 8.10 7.66 10.54
N ARG A 74 8.76 6.54 10.91
CA ARG A 74 9.72 6.54 12.02
C ARG A 74 10.94 7.42 11.73
N CYS A 75 11.44 7.41 10.50
CA CYS A 75 12.52 8.29 10.08
C CYS A 75 12.12 9.76 10.16
N LEU A 76 10.87 10.11 9.81
CA LEU A 76 10.34 11.45 9.95
C LEU A 76 10.17 11.86 11.42
N GLU A 77 9.66 10.97 12.27
CA GLU A 77 9.57 11.20 13.73
C GLU A 77 10.96 11.50 14.32
N VAL A 78 11.96 10.66 14.02
CA VAL A 78 13.34 10.87 14.46
C VAL A 78 13.89 12.17 13.89
N ALA A 79 13.74 12.41 12.59
CA ALA A 79 14.18 13.64 11.93
C ALA A 79 13.60 14.87 12.63
N SER A 80 12.31 14.88 12.93
CA SER A 80 11.65 16.00 13.62
C SER A 80 12.21 16.27 15.03
N SER A 81 12.78 15.26 15.68
CA SER A 81 13.37 15.40 17.02
C SER A 81 14.82 15.89 17.03
N VAL A 82 15.56 15.72 15.92
CA VAL A 82 17.00 16.01 15.85
C VAL A 82 17.38 17.08 14.83
N TYR A 83 16.50 17.37 13.86
CA TYR A 83 16.74 18.36 12.83
C TYR A 83 16.63 19.77 13.41
N ASN A 84 17.73 20.53 13.30
CA ASN A 84 17.85 21.89 13.85
C ASN A 84 17.70 23.00 12.79
N GLY A 85 17.34 22.64 11.56
CA GLY A 85 17.02 23.61 10.52
C GLY A 85 15.64 24.24 10.71
N SER A 86 15.33 25.25 9.90
CA SER A 86 14.10 26.03 10.04
C SER A 86 13.10 25.83 8.89
N ASP A 87 13.48 25.03 7.88
CA ASP A 87 12.67 24.78 6.70
C ASP A 87 12.16 23.34 6.64
N GLN A 88 10.91 23.21 6.22
CA GLN A 88 10.23 21.92 6.05
C GLN A 88 10.92 21.06 4.99
N ALA A 89 11.46 21.67 3.94
CA ALA A 89 12.12 20.94 2.85
C ALA A 89 13.33 20.16 3.37
N GLY A 90 14.20 20.81 4.14
CA GLY A 90 15.37 20.17 4.74
C GLY A 90 15.03 19.12 5.78
N LEU A 91 13.92 19.25 6.51
CA LEU A 91 13.43 18.19 7.40
C LEU A 91 13.03 16.92 6.61
N ILE A 92 12.30 17.10 5.51
CA ILE A 92 11.88 15.99 4.65
C ILE A 92 13.10 15.33 4.01
N ASP A 93 14.02 16.12 3.44
CA ASP A 93 15.24 15.60 2.82
C ASP A 93 16.10 14.82 3.82
N PHE A 94 16.20 15.32 5.07
CA PHE A 94 16.90 14.61 6.13
C PHE A 94 16.22 13.30 6.52
N SER A 95 14.88 13.28 6.59
CA SER A 95 14.11 12.06 6.86
C SER A 95 14.27 11.00 5.77
N GLU A 96 14.31 11.40 4.50
CA GLU A 96 14.54 10.50 3.36
C GLU A 96 15.97 9.97 3.31
N SER A 97 16.95 10.78 3.75
CA SER A 97 18.33 10.33 3.94
C SER A 97 18.42 9.23 5.02
N LEU A 98 17.73 9.41 6.16
CA LEU A 98 17.63 8.39 7.21
C LEU A 98 16.94 7.13 6.70
N PHE A 99 15.83 7.27 5.97
CA PHE A 99 15.14 6.13 5.36
C PHE A 99 16.08 5.32 4.45
N SER A 100 16.80 6.01 3.56
CA SER A 100 17.77 5.40 2.65
C SER A 100 18.88 4.67 3.41
N TYR A 101 19.40 5.26 4.49
CA TYR A 101 20.40 4.62 5.34
C TYR A 101 19.86 3.36 6.04
N VAL A 102 18.65 3.41 6.60
CA VAL A 102 18.04 2.27 7.30
C VAL A 102 17.72 1.13 6.33
N ARG A 103 17.21 1.46 5.14
CA ARG A 103 16.75 0.47 4.15
C ARG A 103 17.91 -0.20 3.39
N TYR A 104 18.94 0.57 3.03
CA TYR A 104 20.00 0.11 2.14
C TYR A 104 21.40 0.11 2.78
N GLY A 105 21.58 0.80 3.90
CA GLY A 105 22.88 0.96 4.56
C GLY A 105 23.29 -0.21 5.47
N LYS A 106 22.38 -1.15 5.78
CA LYS A 106 22.69 -2.33 6.64
C LYS A 106 23.43 -3.47 5.94
N THR A 107 23.75 -3.38 4.65
CA THR A 107 24.39 -4.46 3.87
C THR A 107 25.92 -4.52 3.98
N GLN A 108 26.56 -3.77 4.89
CA GLN A 108 28.02 -3.81 5.11
C GLN A 108 28.41 -3.84 6.59
N SER A 109 28.01 -4.88 7.32
CA SER A 109 28.66 -5.27 8.58
C SER A 109 28.75 -6.79 8.70
#